data_AF-A0A966TG83-F1
#
_entry.id   AF-A0A966TG83-F1
#
_cell.length_a   1.000
_cell.length_b   1.000
_cell.length_c   1.000
_cell.angle_alpha   90.00
_cell.angle_beta   90.00
_cell.angle_gamma   90.00
#
_symmetry.space_group_name_H-M   'P 1'
#
loop_
_entity.id
_entity.type
_entity.pdbx_description
1 polymer ?
#
loop_
_entity_poly.entity_id
_entity_poly.type
_entity_poly.pdbx_seq_one_letter_code
_entity_poly.pdbx_strand_id
1 'polypeptide(L)'
;MDPINFECVKVSLRQNKDGFLLTLAIHPDDLSQDLVRDFVGARYAVAMVRIGDDEQPYVRPKVNSFVQTAGILAKDTGFQKWCVQMGWCFSASEEDAARSICEACNIDSRSELATNQEAQRTLIDLRREYETWKQEN
;
A
#
# COMPACT_ATOMS: atom_id res chain seq x y z
N MET A 1 1.78 -11.72 -31.90
CA MET A 1 2.58 -12.59 -31.03
C MET A 1 1.94 -12.52 -29.67
N ASP A 2 1.56 -13.66 -29.11
CA ASP A 2 0.88 -13.68 -27.81
C ASP A 2 1.88 -13.34 -26.70
N PRO A 3 1.43 -12.73 -25.59
CA PRO A 3 2.31 -12.45 -24.45
C PRO A 3 2.96 -13.72 -23.93
N ILE A 4 4.28 -13.69 -23.76
CA ILE A 4 5.02 -14.78 -23.13
C ILE A 4 4.88 -14.64 -21.61
N ASN A 5 4.33 -15.67 -20.95
CA ASN A 5 4.23 -15.75 -19.50
C ASN A 5 5.11 -16.90 -19.00
N PHE A 6 5.90 -16.65 -17.95
CA PHE A 6 6.73 -17.67 -17.29
C PHE A 6 6.96 -17.27 -15.83
N GLU A 7 7.18 -18.26 -14.96
CA GLU A 7 7.67 -18.03 -13.62
C GLU A 7 9.20 -18.07 -13.60
N CYS A 8 9.81 -17.26 -12.73
CA CYS A 8 11.26 -17.23 -12.61
C CYS A 8 11.77 -16.86 -11.22
N VAL A 9 12.97 -17.33 -10.92
CA VAL A 9 13.71 -16.95 -9.71
C VAL A 9 14.69 -15.84 -10.04
N LYS A 10 14.66 -14.76 -9.25
CA LYS A 10 15.69 -13.71 -9.31
C LYS A 10 17.03 -14.27 -8.82
N VAL A 11 17.99 -14.40 -9.72
CA VAL A 11 19.34 -14.90 -9.40
C VAL A 11 20.28 -13.76 -8.99
N SER A 12 20.32 -12.68 -9.78
CA SER A 12 21.20 -11.55 -9.47
C SER A 12 20.71 -10.23 -10.08
N LEU A 13 21.12 -9.11 -9.49
CA LEU A 13 20.97 -7.78 -10.05
C LEU A 13 22.32 -7.07 -9.92
N ARG A 14 22.94 -6.71 -11.05
CA ARG A 14 24.25 -6.05 -11.08
C ARG A 14 24.20 -4.77 -11.90
N GLN A 15 24.96 -3.76 -11.48
CA GLN A 15 25.07 -2.51 -12.22
C GLN A 15 26.38 -2.47 -13.01
N ASN A 16 26.33 -2.00 -14.25
CA ASN A 16 27.50 -1.72 -15.07
C ASN A 16 27.30 -0.40 -15.84
N LYS A 17 28.23 -0.10 -16.77
CA LYS A 17 28.16 1.11 -17.62
C LYS A 17 26.92 1.17 -18.51
N ASP A 18 26.29 0.03 -18.80
CA ASP A 18 25.12 -0.09 -19.68
C ASP A 18 23.79 -0.06 -18.91
N GLY A 19 23.84 -0.03 -17.56
CA GLY A 19 22.67 0.05 -16.68
C GLY A 19 22.62 -1.05 -15.63
N PHE A 20 21.42 -1.56 -15.35
CA PHE A 20 21.20 -2.68 -14.43
C PHE A 20 20.90 -3.96 -15.21
N LEU A 21 21.67 -5.01 -14.94
CA LEU A 21 21.48 -6.35 -15.49
C LEU A 21 20.76 -7.20 -14.46
N LEU A 22 19.53 -7.61 -14.80
CA LEU A 22 18.75 -8.58 -14.05
C LEU A 22 18.96 -9.98 -14.65
N THR A 23 19.41 -10.92 -13.82
CA THR A 23 19.52 -12.34 -14.21
C THR A 23 18.40 -13.13 -13.54
N LEU A 24 17.60 -13.82 -14.36
CA LEU A 24 16.47 -14.66 -13.96
C LEU A 24 16.77 -16.12 -14.33
N ALA A 25 16.36 -17.05 -13.48
CA ALA A 25 16.33 -18.47 -13.79
C ALA A 25 14.88 -18.88 -14.08
N ILE A 26 14.64 -19.44 -15.26
CA ILE A 26 13.33 -19.93 -15.71
C ILE A 26 13.40 -21.46 -15.70
N HIS A 27 12.36 -22.13 -15.20
CA HIS A 27 12.30 -23.58 -15.28
C HIS A 27 12.21 -24.03 -16.75
N PRO A 28 12.84 -25.14 -17.17
CA PRO A 28 12.80 -25.58 -18.56
C PRO A 28 11.38 -25.76 -19.12
N ASP A 29 10.43 -26.17 -18.29
CA ASP A 29 9.03 -26.38 -18.69
C ASP A 29 8.28 -25.06 -18.93
N ASP A 30 8.75 -23.95 -18.36
CA ASP A 30 8.17 -22.61 -18.53
C ASP A 30 8.88 -21.78 -19.62
N LEU A 31 9.93 -22.32 -20.24
CA LEU A 31 10.72 -21.61 -21.24
C LEU A 31 10.04 -21.64 -22.62
N SER A 32 9.46 -20.51 -23.03
CA SER A 32 8.86 -20.36 -24.35
C SER A 32 9.90 -20.49 -25.48
N GLN A 33 9.55 -21.29 -26.50
CA GLN A 33 10.37 -21.48 -27.69
C GLN A 33 10.54 -20.20 -28.52
N ASP A 34 9.57 -19.28 -28.43
CA ASP A 34 9.65 -18.00 -29.13
C ASP A 34 10.79 -17.14 -28.58
N LEU A 35 11.00 -17.13 -27.26
CA LEU A 35 12.10 -16.43 -26.62
C LEU A 35 13.47 -17.04 -27.01
N VAL A 36 13.53 -18.37 -27.17
CA VAL A 36 14.76 -19.09 -27.55
C VAL A 36 15.15 -18.84 -29.00
N ARG A 37 14.16 -18.68 -29.89
CA ARG A 37 14.36 -18.51 -31.33
C ARG A 37 14.55 -17.07 -31.76
N ASP A 38 14.14 -16.12 -30.94
CA ASP A 38 14.28 -14.70 -31.25
C ASP A 38 15.76 -14.26 -31.30
N PHE A 39 16.03 -13.20 -32.04
CA PHE A 39 17.41 -12.76 -32.28
C PHE A 39 17.99 -12.05 -31.05
N VAL A 40 19.31 -12.20 -30.87
CA VAL A 40 20.05 -11.51 -29.81
C VAL A 40 19.94 -10.00 -30.01
N GLY A 41 19.49 -9.28 -28.97
CA GLY A 41 19.32 -7.83 -28.99
C GLY A 41 17.88 -7.35 -29.22
N ALA A 42 16.92 -8.26 -29.40
CA ALA A 42 15.50 -7.93 -29.40
C ALA A 42 15.08 -7.26 -28.08
N ARG A 43 14.09 -6.36 -28.16
CA ARG A 43 13.58 -5.59 -27.01
C ARG A 43 12.24 -6.16 -26.54
N TYR A 44 12.13 -6.38 -25.23
CA TYR A 44 10.92 -6.90 -24.59
C TYR A 44 10.32 -5.84 -23.66
N ALA A 45 8.99 -5.67 -23.72
CA ALA A 45 8.25 -4.98 -22.67
C ALA A 45 7.86 -6.02 -21.61
N VAL A 46 8.28 -5.81 -20.36
CA VAL A 46 8.13 -6.80 -19.29
C VAL A 46 7.26 -6.24 -18.17
N ALA A 47 6.24 -6.99 -17.79
CA ALA A 47 5.51 -6.81 -16.53
C ALA A 47 5.95 -7.90 -15.56
N MET A 48 6.43 -7.53 -14.38
CA MET A 48 6.86 -8.49 -13.35
C MET A 48 6.00 -8.33 -12.10
N VAL A 49 5.55 -9.45 -11.57
CA VAL A 49 4.93 -9.53 -10.24
C VAL A 49 5.78 -10.47 -9.39
N ARG A 50 6.04 -10.09 -8.13
CA ARG A 50 6.65 -11.02 -7.18
C ARG A 50 5.58 -12.02 -6.77
N ILE A 51 5.90 -13.30 -6.66
CA ILE A 51 5.02 -14.30 -6.06
C ILE A 51 5.38 -14.42 -4.57
N GLY A 52 4.35 -14.51 -3.73
CA GLY A 52 4.46 -14.70 -2.29
C GLY A 52 4.60 -16.17 -1.91
N ASP A 53 4.86 -16.44 -0.63
CA ASP A 53 4.98 -17.82 -0.12
C ASP A 53 3.65 -18.59 -0.16
N ASP A 54 2.54 -17.90 -0.43
CA ASP A 54 1.19 -18.42 -0.62
C ASP A 54 0.84 -18.70 -2.09
N GLU A 55 1.83 -18.67 -2.99
CA GLU A 55 1.67 -18.88 -4.43
C GLU A 55 0.73 -17.85 -5.09
N GLN A 56 0.58 -16.67 -4.48
CA GLN A 56 -0.21 -15.56 -5.01
C GLN A 56 0.68 -14.37 -5.37
N PRO A 57 0.21 -13.46 -6.26
CA PRO A 57 0.85 -12.18 -6.47
C PRO A 57 1.12 -11.47 -5.13
N TYR A 58 2.40 -11.26 -4.82
CA TYR A 58 2.84 -10.56 -3.63
C TYR A 58 2.38 -9.11 -3.70
N VAL A 59 1.35 -8.82 -2.93
CA VAL A 59 0.92 -7.46 -2.65
C VAL A 59 1.86 -6.95 -1.56
N ARG A 60 2.69 -5.95 -1.88
CA ARG A 60 3.41 -5.21 -0.83
C ARG A 60 2.37 -4.79 0.20
N PRO A 61 2.52 -5.15 1.49
CA PRO A 61 1.68 -4.57 2.50
C PRO A 61 1.78 -3.06 2.32
N LYS A 62 0.65 -2.38 2.12
CA LYS A 62 0.62 -0.91 2.20
C LYS A 62 1.34 -0.57 3.50
N VAL A 63 2.34 0.31 3.45
CA VAL A 63 3.12 0.70 4.63
C VAL A 63 2.11 0.96 5.74
N ASN A 64 2.11 0.03 6.69
CA ASN A 64 1.01 -0.07 7.63
C ASN A 64 1.26 1.02 8.64
N SER A 65 0.61 2.14 8.43
CA SER A 65 0.62 3.14 9.46
C SER A 65 -0.74 3.77 9.45
N PHE A 66 -1.73 2.96 9.80
CA PHE A 66 -2.96 3.46 10.40
C PHE A 66 -2.63 4.43 11.53
N VAL A 67 -1.52 4.19 12.26
CA VAL A 67 -0.90 5.14 13.19
C VAL A 67 -0.57 6.49 12.52
N GLN A 68 0.17 6.51 11.42
CA GLN A 68 0.50 7.71 10.64
C GLN A 68 -0.73 8.31 9.97
N THR A 69 -1.67 7.49 9.53
CA THR A 69 -2.94 7.92 8.93
C THR A 69 -3.74 8.70 9.95
N ALA A 70 -3.93 8.15 11.15
CA ALA A 70 -4.52 8.84 12.29
C ALA A 70 -3.72 10.10 12.67
N GLY A 71 -2.39 10.06 12.57
CA GLY A 71 -1.52 11.22 12.79
C GLY A 71 -1.72 12.35 11.77
N ILE A 72 -1.82 12.03 10.49
CA ILE A 72 -2.07 12.99 9.41
C ILE A 72 -3.48 13.56 9.56
N LEU A 73 -4.46 12.70 9.83
CA LEU A 73 -5.87 13.09 9.97
C LEU A 73 -6.07 14.04 11.16
N ALA A 74 -5.48 13.75 12.31
CA ALA A 74 -5.52 14.65 13.47
C ALA A 74 -4.91 16.04 13.18
N LYS A 75 -3.94 16.13 12.26
CA LYS A 75 -3.31 17.39 11.84
C LYS A 75 -4.10 18.16 10.80
N ASP A 76 -5.07 17.54 10.14
CA ASP A 76 -5.90 18.22 9.14
C ASP A 76 -6.87 19.17 9.84
N THR A 77 -6.77 20.47 9.53
CA THR A 77 -7.62 21.50 10.15
C THR A 77 -9.10 21.37 9.75
N GLY A 78 -9.38 20.81 8.57
CA GLY A 78 -10.74 20.47 8.16
C GLY A 78 -11.29 19.33 9.00
N PHE A 79 -10.48 18.32 9.28
CA PHE A 79 -10.87 17.22 10.17
C PHE A 79 -11.12 17.70 11.60
N GLN A 80 -10.26 18.57 12.13
CA GLN A 80 -10.47 19.18 13.45
C GLN A 80 -11.79 19.95 13.55
N LYS A 81 -12.16 20.72 12.51
CA LYS A 81 -13.45 21.41 12.46
C LYS A 81 -14.62 20.44 12.36
N TRP A 82 -14.46 19.38 11.58
CA TRP A 82 -15.46 18.34 11.44
C TRP A 82 -15.73 17.63 12.78
N CYS A 83 -14.69 17.31 13.54
CA CYS A 83 -14.85 16.75 14.89
C CYS A 83 -15.63 17.67 15.82
N VAL A 84 -15.40 18.99 15.76
CA VAL A 84 -16.20 19.96 16.54
C VAL A 84 -17.65 20.00 16.06
N GLN A 85 -17.88 20.01 14.75
CA GLN A 85 -19.23 20.05 14.17
C GLN A 85 -20.03 18.78 14.51
N MET A 86 -19.39 17.62 14.54
CA MET A 86 -20.01 16.35 14.93
C MET A 86 -20.16 16.22 16.46
N GLY A 87 -19.68 17.18 17.25
CA GLY A 87 -19.74 17.17 18.71
C GLY A 87 -18.79 16.17 19.37
N TRP A 88 -17.75 15.72 18.65
CA TRP A 88 -16.74 14.78 19.15
C TRP A 88 -15.63 15.45 19.92
N CYS A 89 -15.41 16.75 19.71
CA CYS A 89 -14.53 17.55 20.53
C CYS A 89 -15.05 18.99 20.70
N PHE A 90 -14.56 19.66 21.73
CA PHE A 90 -14.95 21.04 22.04
C PHE A 90 -14.10 22.09 21.32
N SER A 91 -12.91 21.71 20.85
CA SER A 91 -12.00 22.63 20.19
C SER A 91 -11.36 22.00 18.95
N ALA A 92 -11.13 22.82 17.92
CA ALA A 92 -10.47 22.40 16.70
C ALA A 92 -8.95 22.42 16.92
N SER A 93 -8.43 21.34 17.53
CA SER A 93 -7.01 21.16 17.83
C SER A 93 -6.53 19.75 17.44
N GLU A 94 -5.23 19.61 17.17
CA GLU A 94 -4.64 18.30 16.84
C GLU A 94 -4.80 17.29 17.99
N GLU A 95 -4.65 17.75 19.23
CA GLU A 95 -4.75 16.91 20.42
C GLU A 95 -6.17 16.38 20.62
N ASP A 96 -7.18 17.26 20.49
CA ASP A 96 -8.57 16.86 20.58
C ASP A 96 -8.97 15.92 19.44
N ALA A 97 -8.57 16.21 18.21
CA ALA A 97 -8.85 15.34 17.07
C ALA A 97 -8.18 13.98 17.20
N ALA A 98 -6.95 13.92 17.72
CA ALA A 98 -6.26 12.65 17.99
C ALA A 98 -6.98 11.81 19.05
N ARG A 99 -7.49 12.46 20.11
CA ARG A 99 -8.30 11.81 21.15
C ARG A 99 -9.62 11.29 20.59
N SER A 100 -10.34 12.09 19.80
CA SER A 100 -11.58 11.65 19.16
C SER A 100 -11.38 10.44 18.24
N ILE A 101 -10.23 10.35 17.54
CA ILE A 101 -9.89 9.16 16.75
C ILE A 101 -9.70 7.92 17.65
N CYS A 102 -9.00 8.06 18.78
CA CYS A 102 -8.82 6.95 19.73
C CYS A 102 -10.16 6.48 20.33
N GLU A 103 -11.00 7.43 20.75
CA GLU A 103 -12.34 7.16 21.31
C GLU A 103 -13.24 6.46 20.28
N ALA A 104 -13.28 6.95 19.04
CA ALA A 104 -14.04 6.33 17.96
C ALA A 104 -13.55 4.91 17.63
N CYS A 105 -12.23 4.69 17.67
CA CYS A 105 -11.62 3.38 17.41
C CYS A 105 -11.62 2.44 18.63
N ASN A 106 -12.10 2.89 19.80
CA ASN A 106 -12.08 2.16 21.07
C ASN A 106 -10.68 1.64 21.46
N ILE A 107 -9.68 2.53 21.40
CA ILE A 107 -8.27 2.26 21.76
C ILE A 107 -7.73 3.34 22.69
N ASP A 108 -6.74 3.02 23.52
CA ASP A 108 -6.11 3.99 24.42
C ASP A 108 -5.03 4.80 23.70
N SER A 109 -4.34 4.18 22.75
CA SER A 109 -3.26 4.81 21.98
C SER A 109 -3.34 4.50 20.49
N ARG A 110 -3.08 5.53 19.66
CA ARG A 110 -2.93 5.38 18.21
C ARG A 110 -1.89 4.33 17.81
N SER A 111 -0.91 4.01 18.67
CA SER A 111 0.06 2.94 18.39
C SER A 111 -0.59 1.56 18.26
N GLU A 112 -1.75 1.33 18.88
CA GLU A 112 -2.48 0.06 18.81
C GLU A 112 -3.04 -0.20 17.41
N LEU A 113 -3.26 0.84 16.61
CA LEU A 113 -3.63 0.73 15.20
C LEU A 113 -2.59 -0.02 14.36
N ALA A 114 -1.37 -0.25 14.87
CA ALA A 114 -0.39 -1.08 14.20
C ALA A 114 -0.80 -2.56 14.14
N THR A 115 -1.58 -3.04 15.12
CA THR A 115 -1.88 -4.48 15.28
C THR A 115 -3.38 -4.79 15.45
N ASN A 116 -4.20 -3.82 15.87
CA ASN A 116 -5.62 -4.01 16.10
C ASN A 116 -6.43 -3.83 14.78
N GLN A 117 -6.82 -4.94 14.16
CA GLN A 117 -7.56 -4.93 12.89
C GLN A 117 -8.98 -4.33 12.98
N GLU A 118 -9.63 -4.40 14.15
CA GLU A 118 -10.96 -3.82 14.34
C GLU A 118 -10.87 -2.29 14.35
N ALA A 119 -9.95 -1.74 15.15
CA ALA A 119 -9.66 -0.31 15.18
C ALA A 119 -9.23 0.24 13.80
N GLN A 120 -8.49 -0.56 13.02
CA GLN A 120 -8.11 -0.20 11.65
C GLN A 120 -9.33 -0.05 10.73
N ARG A 121 -10.34 -0.92 10.84
CA ARG A 121 -11.57 -0.83 10.05
C ARG A 121 -12.37 0.41 10.44
N THR A 122 -12.54 0.66 11.73
CA THR A 122 -13.23 1.86 12.23
C THR A 122 -12.55 3.14 11.76
N LEU A 123 -11.22 3.21 11.77
CA LEU A 123 -10.48 4.35 11.22
C LEU A 123 -10.71 4.56 9.71
N ILE A 124 -10.88 3.48 8.93
CA ILE A 124 -11.19 3.58 7.50
C ILE A 124 -12.57 4.17 7.28
N ASP A 125 -13.57 3.70 8.04
CA ASP A 125 -14.95 4.17 7.92
C ASP A 125 -15.08 5.63 8.37
N LEU A 126 -14.48 6.00 9.50
CA LEU A 126 -14.39 7.38 9.98
C LEU A 126 -13.74 8.30 8.93
N ARG A 127 -12.65 7.86 8.30
CA ARG A 127 -12.00 8.63 7.23
C ARG A 127 -12.95 8.81 6.04
N ARG A 128 -13.70 7.77 5.67
CA ARG A 128 -14.66 7.85 4.56
C ARG A 128 -15.75 8.88 4.85
N GLU A 129 -16.29 8.90 6.06
CA GLU A 129 -17.30 9.88 6.49
C GLU A 129 -16.77 11.32 6.40
N TYR A 130 -15.54 11.56 6.88
CA TYR A 130 -14.91 12.86 6.77
C TYR A 130 -14.71 13.30 5.31
N GLU A 131 -14.24 12.40 4.43
CA GLU A 131 -14.04 12.72 3.01
C GLU A 131 -15.37 13.03 2.31
N THR A 132 -16.46 12.37 2.69
CA THR A 132 -17.81 12.71 2.21
C THR A 132 -18.23 14.10 2.69
N TRP A 133 -18.09 14.40 3.98
CA TRP A 133 -18.38 15.72 4.53
C TRP A 133 -17.56 16.84 3.84
N LYS A 134 -16.29 16.57 3.54
CA LYS A 134 -15.37 17.51 2.86
C LYS A 134 -15.74 17.78 1.40
N GLN A 135 -16.52 16.91 0.76
CA GLN A 135 -17.04 17.16 -0.59
C GLN A 135 -18.32 18.00 -0.57
N GLU A 136 -19.05 17.98 0.55
CA GLU A 136 -20.32 18.69 0.74
C GLU A 136 -20.16 20.09 1.35
N ASN A 137 -18.96 20.44 1.85
CA ASN A 137 -18.61 21.72 2.50
C ASN A 137 -17.33 22.32 1.92
#